data_AF-A0A7W1YBQ2-F1
#
_entry.id   AF-A0A7W1YBQ2-F1
#
_cell.length_a   1.000
_cell.length_b   1.000
_cell.length_c   1.000
_cell.angle_alpha   90.00
_cell.angle_beta   90.00
_cell.angle_gamma   90.00
#
_symmetry.space_group_name_H-M   'P 1'
#
loop_
_entity.id
_entity.type
_entity.pdbx_description
1 polymer ?
#
loop_
_entity_poly.entity_id
_entity_poly.type
_entity_poly.pdbx_seq_one_letter_code
_entity_poly.pdbx_strand_id
1 'polypeptide(L)'
;MSDTYRAALVIVPDPITSKDRTCSLSVERLLPHFELAYFSGSGFPQDTQVSFESQSYGEKHAFSTRTDHDGNLRFSQLPFVSGHRKGTTTVKGIAANCSLSITFDWGD
;
A
#
# COMPACT_ATOMS: atom_id res chain seq x y z
N MET A 1 41.42 16.22 -7.84
CA MET A 1 40.32 15.31 -8.22
C MET A 1 39.10 15.79 -7.45
N SER A 2 38.10 16.34 -8.12
CA SER A 2 36.88 16.87 -7.47
C SER A 2 35.80 15.79 -7.56
N ASP A 3 35.50 15.16 -6.44
CA ASP A 3 34.41 14.18 -6.35
C ASP A 3 33.07 14.91 -6.55
N THR A 4 32.30 14.48 -7.55
CA THR A 4 31.00 15.08 -7.87
C THR A 4 29.90 14.21 -7.27
N TYR A 5 29.41 14.58 -6.09
CA TYR A 5 28.30 13.88 -5.46
C TYR A 5 26.99 14.24 -6.17
N ARG A 6 26.27 13.23 -6.67
CA ARG A 6 24.92 13.38 -7.22
C ARG A 6 23.93 12.77 -6.25
N ALA A 7 22.99 13.58 -5.76
CA ALA A 7 21.84 13.12 -5.01
C ALA A 7 20.60 13.15 -5.91
N ALA A 8 19.83 12.07 -5.93
CA ALA A 8 18.51 12.03 -6.54
C ALA A 8 17.45 12.31 -5.46
N LEU A 9 16.66 13.35 -5.65
CA LEU A 9 15.53 13.69 -4.79
C LEU A 9 14.23 13.23 -5.47
N VAL A 10 13.47 12.38 -4.80
CA VAL A 10 12.12 11.99 -5.24
C VAL A 10 11.13 12.57 -4.23
N ILE A 11 10.29 13.50 -4.69
CA ILE A 11 9.16 14.00 -3.89
C ILE A 11 8.00 13.05 -4.16
N VAL A 12 7.76 12.12 -3.25
CA VAL A 12 6.52 11.33 -3.24
C VAL A 12 5.44 12.22 -2.65
N PRO A 13 4.35 12.53 -3.37
CA PRO A 13 3.24 13.27 -2.79
C PRO A 13 2.69 12.50 -1.59
N ASP A 14 2.28 13.25 -0.58
CA ASP A 14 1.90 12.80 0.76
C ASP A 14 1.27 11.40 0.78
N PRO A 15 1.96 10.39 1.34
CA PRO A 15 1.46 9.02 1.33
C PRO A 15 0.14 8.93 2.09
N ILE A 16 -0.87 8.31 1.47
CA ILE A 16 -2.16 8.10 2.15
C ILE A 16 -1.91 7.05 3.23
N THR A 17 -2.11 7.46 4.49
CA THR A 17 -1.74 6.65 5.65
C THR A 17 -2.96 6.31 6.50
N SER A 18 -3.03 5.07 6.94
CA SER A 18 -3.97 4.56 7.94
C SER A 18 -3.20 4.06 9.15
N LYS A 19 -3.69 4.35 10.35
CA LYS A 19 -3.08 3.92 11.61
C LYS A 19 -4.15 3.36 12.54
N ASP A 20 -3.83 2.26 13.19
CA ASP A 20 -4.65 1.69 14.25
C ASP A 20 -3.73 1.07 15.32
N ARG A 21 -3.85 1.57 16.54
CA ARG A 21 -2.97 1.20 17.68
C ARG A 21 -1.48 1.31 17.31
N THR A 22 -0.78 0.18 17.26
CA THR A 22 0.65 0.10 16.92
C THR A 22 0.87 -0.05 15.43
N CYS A 23 -0.15 -0.44 14.66
CA CYS A 23 0.00 -0.71 13.24
C CYS A 23 -0.17 0.56 12.41
N SER A 24 0.66 0.66 11.37
CA SER A 24 0.47 1.65 10.31
C SER A 24 0.53 0.98 8.95
N LEU A 25 -0.22 1.54 8.01
CA LEU A 25 -0.17 1.19 6.60
C LEU A 25 -0.18 2.49 5.81
N SER A 26 0.71 2.60 4.85
CA SER A 26 0.83 3.74 3.95
C SER A 26 0.77 3.24 2.52
N VAL A 27 0.16 4.02 1.63
CA VAL A 27 0.19 3.75 0.20
C VAL A 27 0.82 4.91 -0.55
N GLU A 28 1.68 4.56 -1.50
CA GLU A 28 2.38 5.45 -2.40
C GLU A 28 2.09 5.03 -3.83
N ARG A 29 2.04 6.00 -4.74
CA ARG A 29 1.89 5.72 -6.16
C ARG A 29 3.24 5.39 -6.78
N LEU A 30 3.34 4.25 -7.46
CA LEU A 30 4.49 3.91 -8.30
C LEU A 30 4.31 4.39 -9.75
N LEU A 31 3.07 4.66 -10.15
CA LEU A 31 2.70 5.27 -11.43
C LEU A 31 1.92 6.58 -11.21
N PRO A 32 1.89 7.52 -12.18
CA PRO A 32 1.40 8.88 -11.98
C PRO A 32 -0.03 8.98 -11.43
N HIS A 33 -0.88 8.01 -11.76
CA HIS A 33 -2.29 7.97 -11.37
C HIS A 33 -2.61 6.75 -10.51
N PHE A 34 -1.71 6.27 -9.64
CA PHE A 34 -1.96 5.11 -8.75
C PHE A 34 -2.36 3.80 -9.46
N GLU A 35 -2.10 3.67 -10.76
CA GLU A 35 -2.36 2.43 -11.51
C GLU A 35 -1.51 1.28 -10.96
N LEU A 36 -0.38 1.60 -10.34
CA LEU A 36 0.38 0.71 -9.48
C LEU A 36 0.58 1.40 -8.14
N ALA A 37 0.00 0.81 -7.10
CA ALA A 37 0.08 1.29 -5.74
C ALA A 37 1.07 0.42 -4.94
N TYR A 38 1.95 1.06 -4.18
CA TYR A 38 2.89 0.40 -3.28
C TYR A 38 2.48 0.65 -1.84
N PHE A 39 2.33 -0.43 -1.09
CA PHE A 39 1.96 -0.41 0.30
C PHE A 39 3.17 -0.73 1.15
N SER A 40 3.34 0.08 2.20
CA SER A 40 4.31 -0.17 3.26
C SER A 40 3.59 -0.13 4.61
N GLY A 41 3.88 -1.10 5.48
CA GLY A 41 3.27 -1.16 6.79
C GLY A 41 4.27 -1.55 7.87
N SER A 42 3.96 -1.21 9.11
CA SER A 42 4.80 -1.46 10.29
C SER A 42 3.97 -1.67 11.55
N GLY A 43 4.58 -2.25 12.57
CA GLY A 43 3.96 -2.46 13.89
C GLY A 43 3.04 -3.68 13.97
N PHE A 44 3.14 -4.59 13.00
CA PHE A 44 2.46 -5.88 12.98
C PHE A 44 3.27 -6.93 13.77
N PRO A 45 2.66 -8.06 14.17
CA PRO A 45 3.42 -9.21 14.68
C PRO A 45 4.47 -9.69 13.66
N GLN A 46 5.65 -10.07 14.14
CA GLN A 46 6.76 -10.57 13.32
C GLN A 46 6.41 -11.90 12.63
N ASP A 47 6.98 -12.14 11.46
CA ASP A 47 6.90 -13.41 10.71
C ASP A 47 5.48 -13.97 10.55
N THR A 48 4.48 -13.09 10.50
CA THR A 48 3.05 -13.44 10.58
C THR A 48 2.36 -13.17 9.25
N GLN A 49 1.41 -14.03 8.89
CA GLN A 49 0.54 -13.83 7.74
C GLN A 49 -0.50 -12.74 8.06
N VAL A 50 -0.56 -11.69 7.24
CA VAL A 50 -1.56 -10.62 7.31
C VAL A 50 -2.47 -10.72 6.10
N SER A 51 -3.79 -10.72 6.34
CA SER A 51 -4.80 -10.82 5.29
C SER A 51 -5.36 -9.44 4.94
N PHE A 52 -5.56 -9.23 3.64
CA PHE A 52 -6.09 -8.01 3.07
C PHE A 52 -7.26 -8.31 2.14
N GLU A 53 -8.27 -7.45 2.16
CA GLU A 53 -9.34 -7.39 1.16
C GLU A 53 -9.18 -6.07 0.39
N SER A 54 -9.08 -6.17 -0.92
CA SER A 54 -9.12 -5.03 -1.83
C SER A 54 -10.43 -5.02 -2.58
N GLN A 55 -11.05 -3.84 -2.71
CA GLN A 55 -12.27 -3.64 -3.46
C GLN A 55 -12.12 -2.45 -4.41
N SER A 56 -12.48 -2.66 -5.68
CA SER A 56 -12.46 -1.64 -6.74
C SER A 56 -13.64 -1.91 -7.69
N TYR A 57 -14.50 -0.92 -7.96
CA TYR A 57 -15.71 -1.09 -8.79
C TYR A 57 -16.60 -2.31 -8.46
N GLY A 58 -16.65 -2.73 -7.19
CA GLY A 58 -17.42 -3.90 -6.79
C GLY A 58 -16.70 -5.24 -7.00
N GLU A 59 -15.60 -5.27 -7.75
CA GLU A 59 -14.67 -6.41 -7.75
C GLU A 59 -13.93 -6.47 -6.41
N LYS A 60 -13.86 -7.66 -5.82
CA LYS A 60 -13.21 -7.92 -4.53
C LYS A 60 -12.13 -8.97 -4.69
N HIS A 61 -10.94 -8.67 -4.18
CA HIS A 61 -9.81 -9.59 -4.16
C HIS A 61 -9.26 -9.71 -2.76
N ALA A 62 -9.25 -10.93 -2.23
CA ALA A 62 -8.54 -11.26 -1.01
C ALA A 62 -7.11 -11.68 -1.35
N PHE A 63 -6.15 -11.21 -0.58
CA PHE A 63 -4.76 -11.63 -0.67
C PHE A 63 -4.13 -11.59 0.71
N SER A 64 -2.92 -12.14 0.83
CA SER A 64 -2.18 -12.09 2.08
C SER A 64 -0.70 -11.90 1.81
N THR A 65 -0.02 -11.29 2.77
CA THR A 65 1.43 -11.12 2.78
C THR A 65 1.99 -11.52 4.13
N ARG A 66 3.29 -11.79 4.21
CA ARG A 66 3.97 -12.09 5.46
C ARG A 66 4.75 -10.87 5.92
N THR A 67 4.69 -10.58 7.20
CA THR A 67 5.55 -9.56 7.84
C THR A 67 6.98 -10.09 7.98
N ASP A 68 7.96 -9.19 7.92
CA ASP A 68 9.35 -9.53 8.20
C ASP A 68 9.62 -9.66 9.71
N HIS A 69 10.89 -9.91 10.06
CA HIS A 69 11.35 -10.04 11.44
C HIS A 69 11.22 -8.73 12.25
N ASP A 70 10.99 -7.60 11.61
CA ASP A 70 10.77 -6.30 12.26
C ASP A 70 9.28 -5.96 12.35
N GLY A 71 8.39 -6.86 11.90
CA GLY A 71 6.95 -6.61 11.88
C GLY A 71 6.53 -5.63 10.80
N ASN A 72 7.34 -5.46 9.74
CA ASN A 72 7.01 -4.64 8.59
C ASN A 72 6.47 -5.50 7.45
N LEU A 73 5.70 -4.88 6.55
CA LEU A 73 5.23 -5.51 5.33
C LEU A 73 5.34 -4.55 4.15
N ARG A 74 5.51 -5.12 2.96
CA ARG A 74 5.62 -4.39 1.69
C ARG A 74 4.95 -5.20 0.60
N PHE A 75 4.13 -4.56 -0.21
CA PHE A 75 3.54 -5.19 -1.38
C PHE A 75 3.11 -4.14 -2.40
N SER A 76 3.02 -4.54 -3.66
CA SER A 76 2.44 -3.71 -4.70
C SER A 76 1.13 -4.30 -5.18
N GLN A 77 0.17 -3.44 -5.50
CA GLN A 77 -1.11 -3.84 -6.04
C GLN A 77 -1.43 -3.04 -7.30
N LEU A 78 -1.95 -3.75 -8.29
CA LEU A 78 -2.64 -3.17 -9.42
C LEU A 78 -4.14 -3.18 -9.13
N PRO A 79 -4.85 -2.05 -9.15
CA PRO A 79 -6.28 -1.99 -8.91
C PRO A 79 -7.12 -2.40 -10.13
N PHE A 80 -6.49 -2.85 -11.23
CA PHE A 80 -7.06 -3.10 -12.55
C PHE A 80 -8.37 -3.89 -12.54
N VAL A 81 -9.47 -3.15 -12.65
CA VAL A 81 -10.82 -3.65 -12.93
C VAL A 81 -11.00 -3.66 -14.44
N SER A 82 -11.43 -4.78 -15.00
CA SER A 82 -11.56 -4.92 -16.46
C SER A 82 -12.59 -3.95 -17.03
N GLY A 83 -12.23 -3.23 -18.09
CA GLY A 83 -13.14 -2.27 -18.75
C GLY A 83 -13.21 -0.88 -18.10
N HIS A 84 -12.45 -0.61 -17.04
CA HIS A 84 -12.41 0.69 -16.37
C HIS A 84 -11.02 1.35 -16.48
N ARG A 85 -11.00 2.64 -16.83
CA ARG A 85 -9.76 3.44 -16.99
C ARG A 85 -9.34 4.23 -15.75
N LYS A 86 -10.26 4.40 -14.81
CA LYS A 86 -10.08 5.10 -13.54
C LYS A 86 -11.05 4.56 -12.52
N GLY A 87 -10.78 4.76 -11.24
CA GLY A 87 -11.59 4.26 -10.13
C GLY A 87 -11.18 4.70 -8.76
N THR A 88 -11.90 4.17 -7.78
CA THR A 88 -11.54 4.26 -6.35
C THR A 88 -11.34 2.85 -5.83
N THR A 89 -10.19 2.60 -5.22
CA THR A 89 -9.87 1.33 -4.56
C THR A 89 -9.83 1.53 -3.06
N THR A 90 -10.42 0.58 -2.33
CA THR A 90 -10.30 0.49 -0.88
C THR A 90 -9.61 -0.81 -0.50
N VAL A 91 -8.54 -0.71 0.28
CA VAL A 91 -7.81 -1.85 0.83
C VAL A 91 -8.00 -1.88 2.34
N LYS A 92 -8.52 -2.99 2.85
CA LYS A 92 -8.72 -3.25 4.27
C LYS A 92 -7.79 -4.36 4.72
N GLY A 93 -6.99 -4.08 5.74
CA GLY A 93 -6.13 -5.07 6.39
C GLY A 93 -6.71 -5.42 7.75
N ILE A 94 -6.96 -6.71 7.97
CA ILE A 94 -7.30 -7.23 9.30
C ILE A 94 -6.13 -8.10 9.75
N ALA A 95 -5.38 -7.60 10.73
CA ALA A 95 -4.41 -8.36 11.48
C ALA A 95 -4.96 -8.60 12.89
N ALA A 96 -4.42 -9.60 13.62
CA ALA A 96 -4.94 -10.06 14.91
C ALA A 96 -5.33 -8.94 15.91
N ASN A 97 -4.63 -7.81 15.87
CA ASN A 97 -4.85 -6.66 16.74
C ASN A 97 -5.07 -5.32 16.00
N CYS A 98 -5.21 -5.31 14.68
CA CYS A 98 -5.27 -4.06 13.90
C CYS A 98 -6.30 -4.13 12.78
N SER A 99 -7.05 -3.04 12.61
CA SER A 99 -8.01 -2.83 11.54
C SER A 99 -7.64 -1.57 10.76
N LEU A 100 -6.99 -1.75 9.61
CA LEU A 100 -6.52 -0.66 8.77
C LEU A 100 -7.38 -0.56 7.52
N SER A 101 -7.64 0.65 7.05
CA SER A 101 -8.38 0.91 5.82
C SER A 101 -7.74 2.09 5.10
N ILE A 102 -7.37 1.87 3.84
CA ILE A 102 -6.86 2.90 2.94
C ILE A 102 -7.77 2.95 1.73
N THR A 103 -8.10 4.17 1.30
CA THR A 103 -8.86 4.42 0.07
C THR A 103 -8.08 5.41 -0.78
N PHE A 104 -7.96 5.12 -2.08
CA PHE A 104 -7.26 5.97 -3.03
C PHE A 104 -7.93 5.89 -4.41
N ASP A 105 -7.82 6.99 -5.15
CA ASP A 105 -8.25 7.06 -6.55
C ASP A 105 -7.11 6.67 -7.48
N TRP A 106 -7.45 6.03 -8.59
CA TRP A 106 -6.50 5.60 -9.62
C TRP A 106 -7.02 5.86 -11.03
N GLY A 107 -6.10 5.93 -12.00
CA GLY A 107 -6.37 6.18 -13.41
C GLY A 107 -6.69 7.64 -13.75
N ASP A 108 -7.13 7.86 -14.99
CA ASP A 108 -7.22 9.18 -15.66
C ASP A 108 -7.99 10.29 -14.91
#